data_AF-F0GJJ5-F1
#
_entry.id   AF-F0GJJ5-F1
#
_cell.length_a   1.000
_cell.length_b   1.000
_cell.length_c   1.000
_cell.angle_alpha   90.00
_cell.angle_beta   90.00
_cell.angle_gamma   90.00
#
_symmetry.space_group_name_H-M   'P 1'
#
loop_
_entity.id
_entity.type
_entity.pdbx_description
1 polymer ?
#
loop_
_entity_poly.entity_id
_entity_poly.type
_entity_poly.pdbx_seq_one_letter_code
_entity_poly.pdbx_strand_id
1 'polypeptide(L)'
;FTVLPVWLAGRGLGASQVGVFSSAQFAGMLAGLAIAPMLLARVGAKRTVMLALAATLAGFAAMPLAGWPLWIAPGALIGLGLGLRWIGNETWLYGLVPPESSGRVVGVHEALIGLGGVVAPVFAAASGVDGRATFAA
;
A
#
# COMPACT_ATOMS: atom_id res chain seq x y z
N PHE A 1 -4.50 1.04 -5.14
CA PHE A 1 -4.73 -0.21 -5.89
C PHE A 1 -4.98 0.01 -7.38
N THR A 2 -5.28 1.21 -7.88
CA THR A 2 -5.68 1.41 -9.30
C THR A 2 -4.52 1.41 -10.31
N VAL A 3 -3.35 1.93 -9.95
CA VAL A 3 -2.26 2.19 -10.92
C VAL A 3 -1.56 0.91 -11.40
N LEU A 4 -1.24 -0.03 -10.50
CA LEU A 4 -0.51 -1.26 -10.84
C LEU A 4 -1.30 -2.20 -11.78
N PRO A 5 -2.59 -2.49 -11.54
CA PRO A 5 -3.41 -3.26 -12.47
C PRO A 5 -3.52 -2.62 -13.85
N VAL A 6 -3.64 -1.29 -13.94
CA VAL A 6 -3.70 -0.56 -15.21
C VAL A 6 -2.36 -0.64 -15.95
N TRP A 7 -1.23 -0.49 -15.24
CA TRP A 7 0.10 -0.70 -15.81
C TRP A 7 0.26 -2.12 -16.37
N LEU A 8 -0.21 -3.15 -15.65
CA LEU A 8 -0.20 -4.53 -16.13
C LEU A 8 -1.09 -4.72 -17.37
N ALA A 9 -2.28 -4.11 -17.41
CA ALA A 9 -3.13 -4.13 -18.60
C ALA A 9 -2.39 -3.52 -19.81
N GLY A 10 -1.64 -2.43 -19.61
CA GLY A 10 -0.78 -1.82 -20.63
C GLY A 10 0.38 -2.72 -21.11
N ARG A 11 0.76 -3.74 -20.33
CA ARG A 11 1.76 -4.76 -20.72
C ARG A 11 1.18 -5.97 -21.44
N GLY A 12 -0.11 -5.91 -21.82
CA GLY A 12 -0.78 -6.96 -22.59
C GLY A 12 -1.41 -8.07 -21.73
N LEU A 13 -1.57 -7.89 -20.42
CA LEU A 13 -2.36 -8.82 -19.61
C LEU A 13 -3.85 -8.70 -19.95
N GLY A 14 -4.51 -9.85 -20.08
CA GLY A 14 -5.95 -9.92 -20.19
C GLY A 14 -6.67 -9.51 -18.90
N ALA A 15 -7.93 -9.09 -19.02
CA ALA A 15 -8.74 -8.61 -17.89
C ALA A 15 -8.82 -9.60 -16.72
N SER A 16 -8.86 -10.92 -17.01
CA SER A 16 -8.87 -11.97 -15.98
C SER A 16 -7.57 -12.00 -15.16
N GLN A 17 -6.42 -11.84 -15.82
CA GLN A 17 -5.11 -11.84 -15.17
C GLN A 17 -4.93 -10.58 -14.30
N VAL A 18 -5.38 -9.43 -14.80
CA VAL A 18 -5.42 -8.17 -14.04
C VAL A 18 -6.33 -8.28 -12.82
N GLY A 19 -7.48 -8.95 -12.96
CA GLY A 19 -8.39 -9.25 -11.87
C GLY A 19 -7.74 -10.12 -10.79
N VAL A 20 -7.09 -11.22 -11.18
CA VAL A 20 -6.35 -12.11 -10.26
C VAL A 20 -5.25 -11.35 -9.52
N PHE A 21 -4.47 -10.54 -10.21
CA PHE A 21 -3.45 -9.70 -9.59
C PHE A 21 -4.05 -8.73 -8.56
N SER A 22 -5.15 -8.04 -8.92
CA SER A 22 -5.84 -7.12 -8.02
C SER A 22 -6.37 -7.83 -6.78
N SER A 23 -6.96 -9.02 -6.95
CA SER A 23 -7.40 -9.87 -5.84
C SER A 23 -6.25 -10.26 -4.92
N ALA A 24 -5.09 -10.60 -5.47
CA ALA A 24 -3.90 -10.91 -4.68
C ALA A 24 -3.41 -9.70 -3.87
N GLN A 25 -3.47 -8.49 -4.44
CA GLN A 25 -3.14 -7.26 -3.69
C GLN A 25 -4.09 -7.06 -2.50
N PHE A 26 -5.40 -7.23 -2.69
CA PHE A 26 -6.38 -7.13 -1.61
C PHE A 26 -6.22 -8.24 -0.57
N ALA A 27 -5.97 -9.48 -1.00
CA ALA A 27 -5.70 -10.59 -0.10
C ALA A 27 -4.46 -10.33 0.77
N GLY A 28 -3.39 -9.81 0.16
CA GLY A 28 -2.21 -9.34 0.88
C GLY A 28 -2.55 -8.28 1.92
N MET A 29 -3.35 -7.28 1.53
CA MET A 29 -3.80 -6.23 2.46
C MET A 29 -4.58 -6.80 3.64
N LEU A 30 -5.57 -7.67 3.40
CA LEU A 30 -6.34 -8.31 4.47
C LEU A 30 -5.44 -9.12 5.42
N ALA A 31 -4.47 -9.85 4.88
CA ALA A 31 -3.47 -10.55 5.69
C ALA A 31 -2.64 -9.56 6.53
N GLY A 32 -2.24 -8.44 5.94
CA GLY A 32 -1.58 -7.34 6.66
C GLY A 32 -2.41 -6.81 7.82
N LEU A 33 -3.70 -6.53 7.61
CA LEU A 33 -4.60 -6.12 8.69
C LEU A 33 -4.71 -7.17 9.81
N ALA A 34 -4.82 -8.45 9.45
CA ALA A 34 -4.93 -9.53 10.43
C ALA A 34 -3.64 -9.72 11.26
N ILE A 35 -2.47 -9.55 10.63
CA ILE A 35 -1.16 -9.74 11.27
C ILE A 35 -0.74 -8.52 12.10
N ALA A 36 -1.25 -7.32 11.76
CA ALA A 36 -0.83 -6.07 12.39
C ALA A 36 -0.95 -6.07 13.93
N PRO A 37 -2.08 -6.45 14.55
CA PRO A 37 -2.22 -6.44 16.01
C PRO A 37 -1.16 -7.30 16.71
N MET A 38 -0.85 -8.48 16.14
CA MET A 38 0.18 -9.36 16.67
C MET A 38 1.58 -8.71 16.57
N LEU A 39 1.91 -8.10 15.43
CA LEU A 39 3.20 -7.41 15.28
C LEU A 39 3.31 -6.20 16.21
N LEU A 40 2.23 -5.43 16.35
CA LEU A 40 2.17 -4.29 17.27
C LEU A 40 2.45 -4.72 18.71
N ALA A 41 1.85 -5.82 19.17
CA ALA A 41 2.09 -6.35 20.50
C ALA A 41 3.52 -6.88 20.71
N ARG A 42 4.14 -7.45 19.65
CA ARG A 42 5.46 -8.10 19.76
C ARG A 42 6.64 -7.16 19.57
N VAL A 43 6.57 -6.26 18.61
CA VAL A 43 7.70 -5.40 18.21
C VAL A 43 7.42 -3.91 18.33
N GLY A 44 6.17 -3.52 18.63
CA GLY A 44 5.76 -2.14 18.79
C GLY A 44 5.46 -1.42 17.47
N ALA A 45 4.73 -0.31 17.56
CA ALA A 45 4.20 0.42 16.40
C ALA A 45 5.25 0.89 15.40
N LYS A 46 6.33 1.51 15.89
CA LYS A 46 7.44 1.98 15.03
C LYS A 46 8.05 0.87 14.19
N ARG A 47 8.35 -0.30 14.80
CA ARG A 47 8.97 -1.42 14.08
C ARG A 47 8.00 -2.05 13.09
N THR A 48 6.73 -2.20 13.46
CA THR A 48 5.68 -2.68 12.54
C THR A 48 5.57 -1.80 11.30
N VAL A 49 5.58 -0.47 11.46
CA VAL A 49 5.56 0.47 10.33
C VAL A 49 6.81 0.35 9.46
N MET A 50 8.00 0.22 10.06
CA MET A 50 9.24 0.03 9.31
C MET A 50 9.26 -1.29 8.51
N LEU A 51 8.77 -2.39 9.11
CA LEU A 51 8.62 -3.67 8.43
C LEU A 51 7.63 -3.59 7.26
N ALA A 52 6.52 -2.86 7.47
CA ALA A 52 5.52 -2.63 6.45
C ALA A 52 6.09 -1.85 5.24
N LEU A 53 6.86 -0.79 5.51
CA LEU A 53 7.56 -0.02 4.48
C LEU A 53 8.58 -0.87 3.73
N ALA A 54 9.37 -1.67 4.45
CA ALA A 54 10.34 -2.58 3.84
C ALA A 54 9.67 -3.61 2.93
N ALA A 55 8.55 -4.20 3.37
CA ALA A 55 7.76 -5.13 2.56
C ALA A 55 7.22 -4.45 1.29
N THR A 56 6.65 -3.26 1.39
CA THR A 56 6.16 -2.50 0.23
C THR A 56 7.29 -2.17 -0.75
N LEU A 57 8.43 -1.68 -0.26
CA LEU A 57 9.60 -1.37 -1.10
C LEU A 57 10.16 -2.61 -1.79
N ALA A 58 10.29 -3.73 -1.08
CA ALA A 58 10.73 -4.99 -1.64
C ALA A 58 9.77 -5.49 -2.74
N GLY A 59 8.45 -5.34 -2.52
CA GLY A 59 7.45 -5.67 -3.53
C GLY A 59 7.57 -4.82 -4.79
N PHE A 60 7.78 -3.51 -4.67
CA PHE A 60 8.04 -2.65 -5.83
C PHE A 60 9.36 -2.97 -6.53
N ALA A 61 10.44 -3.25 -5.79
CA ALA A 61 11.73 -3.62 -6.36
C ALA A 61 11.69 -4.97 -7.10
N ALA A 62 10.81 -5.88 -6.69
CA ALA A 62 10.62 -7.18 -7.33
C ALA A 62 9.74 -7.13 -8.58
N MET A 63 8.92 -6.08 -8.77
CA MET A 63 8.07 -5.93 -9.96
C MET A 63 8.82 -5.99 -11.31
N PRO A 64 9.93 -5.26 -11.53
CA PRO A 64 10.66 -5.30 -12.79
C PRO A 64 11.37 -6.64 -13.05
N LEU A 65 11.62 -7.44 -12.01
CA LEU A 65 12.31 -8.72 -12.11
C LEU A 65 11.37 -9.89 -12.43
N ALA A 66 10.05 -9.67 -12.35
CA ALA A 66 9.04 -10.70 -12.53
C ALA A 66 8.30 -10.56 -13.87
N GLY A 67 7.67 -11.66 -14.30
CA GLY A 67 6.68 -11.71 -15.37
C GLY A 67 5.39 -12.34 -14.88
N TRP A 68 4.38 -12.42 -15.74
CA TRP A 68 3.17 -13.19 -15.40
C TRP A 68 3.50 -14.69 -15.32
N PRO A 69 3.04 -15.45 -14.30
CA PRO A 69 2.18 -15.08 -13.17
C PRO A 69 2.93 -14.65 -11.88
N LEU A 70 4.25 -14.60 -11.90
CA LEU A 70 5.09 -14.26 -10.74
C LEU A 70 4.81 -12.87 -10.16
N TRP A 71 4.22 -11.93 -10.92
CA TRP A 71 3.76 -10.63 -10.41
C TRP A 71 2.75 -10.71 -9.25
N ILE A 72 2.06 -11.84 -9.08
CA ILE A 72 1.12 -12.05 -7.97
C ILE A 72 1.83 -11.91 -6.60
N ALA A 73 3.05 -12.46 -6.47
CA ALA A 73 3.79 -12.43 -5.21
C ALA A 73 4.20 -11.00 -4.76
N PRO A 74 4.87 -10.16 -5.59
CA PRO A 74 5.14 -8.78 -5.22
C PRO A 74 3.86 -7.96 -5.07
N GLY A 75 2.80 -8.26 -5.83
CA GLY A 75 1.49 -7.61 -5.66
C GLY A 75 0.89 -7.86 -4.27
N ALA A 76 0.88 -9.12 -3.82
CA ALA A 76 0.44 -9.50 -2.48
C ALA A 76 1.32 -8.90 -1.39
N LEU A 77 2.65 -8.86 -1.59
CA LEU A 77 3.59 -8.26 -0.63
C LEU A 77 3.38 -6.75 -0.47
N ILE A 78 3.12 -6.02 -1.57
CA ILE A 78 2.75 -4.61 -1.53
C ILE A 78 1.45 -4.43 -0.74
N GLY A 79 0.44 -5.27 -1.02
CA GLY A 79 -0.81 -5.29 -0.28
C GLY A 79 -0.59 -5.48 1.22
N LEU A 80 0.21 -6.47 1.61
CA LEU A 80 0.54 -6.78 2.99
C LEU A 80 1.21 -5.59 3.70
N GLY A 81 2.18 -4.95 3.06
CA GLY A 81 2.82 -3.74 3.61
C GLY A 81 1.81 -2.59 3.78
N LEU A 82 0.88 -2.40 2.84
CA LEU A 82 -0.19 -1.40 2.99
C LEU A 82 -1.11 -1.71 4.19
N GLY A 83 -1.52 -2.96 4.36
CA GLY A 83 -2.37 -3.39 5.47
C GLY A 83 -1.71 -3.22 6.84
N LEU A 84 -0.44 -3.62 6.96
CA LEU A 84 0.34 -3.43 8.19
C LEU A 84 0.53 -1.96 8.54
N ARG A 85 0.83 -1.14 7.52
CA ARG A 85 1.06 0.30 7.72
C ARG A 85 -0.22 1.02 8.14
N TRP A 86 -1.38 0.60 7.64
CA TRP A 86 -2.67 1.19 8.00
C TRP A 86 -2.85 1.21 9.53
N ILE A 87 -2.86 0.03 10.15
CA ILE A 87 -3.08 -0.12 11.59
C ILE A 87 -1.88 0.41 12.39
N GLY A 88 -0.67 0.14 11.91
CA GLY A 88 0.54 0.54 12.63
C GLY A 88 0.75 2.05 12.70
N ASN A 89 0.39 2.79 11.65
CA ASN A 89 0.58 4.24 11.60
C ASN A 89 -0.39 4.97 12.53
N GLU A 90 -1.67 4.56 12.55
CA GLU A 90 -2.67 5.08 13.49
C GLU A 90 -2.25 4.82 14.94
N THR A 91 -1.90 3.57 15.24
CA THR A 91 -1.44 3.17 16.59
C THR A 91 -0.22 3.98 17.02
N TRP A 92 0.72 4.22 16.11
CA TRP A 92 1.92 5.00 16.41
C TRP A 92 1.61 6.47 16.61
N LEU A 93 0.79 7.07 15.73
CA LEU A 93 0.40 8.47 15.80
C LEU A 93 -0.35 8.76 17.10
N TYR A 94 -1.36 7.95 17.43
CA TYR A 94 -2.15 8.14 18.64
C TYR A 94 -1.37 7.88 19.92
N GLY A 95 -0.34 7.02 19.88
CA GLY A 95 0.58 6.83 21.01
C GLY A 95 1.48 8.04 21.29
N LEU A 96 1.63 8.98 20.36
CA LEU A 96 2.46 10.19 20.50
C LEU A 96 1.66 11.44 20.87
N VAL A 97 0.32 11.37 20.85
CA VAL A 97 -0.56 12.54 20.95
C VAL A 97 -1.21 12.59 22.34
N PRO A 98 -1.10 13.72 23.07
CA PRO A 98 -1.82 13.91 24.33
C PRO A 98 -3.35 13.76 24.17
N PRO A 99 -4.06 13.15 25.13
CA PRO A 99 -5.50 12.88 25.03
C PRO A 99 -6.34 14.09 24.65
N GLU A 100 -5.96 15.28 25.15
CA GLU A 100 -6.65 16.55 24.98
C GLU A 100 -6.60 17.06 23.52
N SER A 101 -5.63 16.59 22.74
CA SER A 101 -5.43 16.98 21.34
C SER A 101 -5.72 15.86 20.34
N SER A 102 -6.08 14.68 20.84
CA SER A 102 -6.34 13.47 20.05
C SER A 102 -7.36 13.72 18.93
N GLY A 103 -8.52 14.32 19.24
CA GLY A 103 -9.56 14.60 18.25
C GLY A 103 -9.11 15.51 17.10
N ARG A 104 -8.25 16.51 17.38
CA ARG A 104 -7.72 17.40 16.32
C ARG A 104 -6.72 16.67 15.43
N VAL A 105 -5.84 15.86 16.02
CA VAL A 105 -4.83 15.11 15.26
C VAL A 105 -5.49 14.02 14.42
N VAL A 106 -6.47 13.30 14.97
CA VAL A 106 -7.32 12.36 14.22
C VAL A 106 -8.00 13.08 13.05
N GLY A 107 -8.65 14.22 13.30
CA GLY A 107 -9.33 14.97 12.25
C GLY A 107 -8.42 15.42 11.11
N VAL A 108 -7.21 15.91 11.43
CA VAL A 108 -6.20 16.25 10.40
C VAL A 108 -5.71 15.01 9.67
N HIS A 109 -5.49 13.89 10.38
CA HIS A 109 -5.07 12.63 9.77
C HIS A 109 -6.11 12.12 8.77
N GLU A 110 -7.38 12.05 9.17
CA GLU A 110 -8.49 11.65 8.30
C GLU A 110 -8.68 12.60 7.12
N ALA A 111 -8.55 13.91 7.34
CA ALA A 111 -8.60 14.90 6.26
C ALA A 111 -7.50 14.67 5.23
N LEU A 112 -6.27 14.35 5.66
CA LEU A 112 -5.16 14.04 4.76
C LEU A 112 -5.37 12.72 4.01
N ILE A 113 -5.96 11.70 4.65
CA ILE A 113 -6.34 10.45 3.98
C ILE A 113 -7.37 10.73 2.88
N GLY A 114 -8.42 11.48 3.21
CA GLY A 114 -9.46 11.89 2.27
C GLY A 114 -8.89 12.69 1.10
N LEU A 115 -8.03 13.67 1.39
CA LEU A 115 -7.35 14.46 0.38
C LEU A 115 -6.49 13.59 -0.53
N GLY A 116 -5.75 12.62 0.05
CA GLY A 116 -4.97 11.64 -0.71
C GLY A 116 -5.83 10.84 -1.69
N GLY A 117 -7.05 10.46 -1.30
CA GLY A 117 -8.00 9.79 -2.17
C GLY A 117 -8.44 10.61 -3.39
N VAL A 118 -8.49 11.94 -3.26
CA VAL A 118 -8.84 12.86 -4.35
C VAL A 118 -7.62 13.19 -5.22
N VAL A 119 -6.48 13.48 -4.59
CA VAL A 119 -5.26 13.91 -5.28
C VAL A 119 -4.60 12.76 -6.04
N ALA A 120 -4.62 11.53 -5.51
CA ALA A 120 -3.92 10.41 -6.13
C ALA A 120 -4.43 10.05 -7.54
N PRO A 121 -5.76 9.95 -7.82
CA PRO A 121 -6.26 9.73 -9.18
C PRO A 121 -5.92 10.86 -10.14
N VAL A 122 -6.00 12.12 -9.69
CA VAL A 122 -5.64 13.30 -10.50
C VAL A 122 -4.17 13.27 -10.88
N PHE A 123 -3.30 12.97 -9.92
CA PHE A 123 -1.87 12.87 -10.15
C PHE A 123 -1.52 11.68 -11.05
N ALA A 124 -2.20 10.54 -10.89
CA ALA A 124 -2.05 9.37 -11.74
C ALA A 124 -2.48 9.66 -13.19
N ALA A 125 -3.57 10.40 -13.38
CA ALA A 125 -4.03 10.83 -14.70
C ALA A 125 -3.04 11.80 -15.36
N ALA A 126 -2.48 12.74 -14.59
CA ALA A 126 -1.53 13.74 -15.07
C ALA A 126 -0.14 13.15 -15.41
N SER A 127 0.29 12.09 -14.70
CA SER A 127 1.62 11.49 -14.87
C SER A 127 1.74 10.58 -16.11
N GLY A 128 0.63 10.30 -16.79
CA GLY A 128 0.58 9.35 -17.90
C GLY A 128 0.69 7.89 -17.44
N VAL A 129 -0.02 6.99 -18.13
CA VAL A 129 -0.05 5.55 -17.82
C VAL A 129 1.26 4.85 -18.24
N ASP A 130 2.12 5.53 -19.01
CA ASP A 130 3.35 4.99 -19.60
C ASP A 130 4.50 4.74 -18.61
N GLY A 131 4.29 4.93 -17.30
CA GLY A 131 5.16 4.38 -16.27
C GLY A 131 6.54 5.02 -16.11
N ARG A 132 6.96 5.96 -16.97
CA ARG A 132 8.25 6.66 -16.85
C ARG A 132 8.43 7.45 -15.56
N ALA A 133 7.33 7.94 -14.96
CA ALA A 133 7.34 8.57 -13.65
C ALA A 133 7.23 7.56 -12.48
N THR A 134 6.71 6.36 -12.74
CA THR A 134 6.37 5.36 -11.70
C THR A 134 7.49 4.34 -11.49
N PHE A 135 8.23 4.02 -12.56
CA PHE A 135 9.45 3.23 -12.52
C PHE A 135 10.47 4.02 -13.33
N ALA A 136 11.36 4.75 -12.64
CA ALA A 136 12.52 5.32 -13.30
C ALA A 136 13.36 4.16 -13.86
N ALA A 137 13.21 3.93 -15.16
CA ALA A 137 14.08 3.16 -16.03
C ALA A 137 14.37 4.01 -17.26
#